data_AF-A0A7J3XH41-F1
#
_entry.id   AF-A0A7J3XH41-F1
#
_cell.length_a   1.000
_cell.length_b   1.000
_cell.length_c   1.000
_cell.angle_alpha   90.00
_cell.angle_beta   90.00
_cell.angle_gamma   90.00
#
_symmetry.space_group_name_H-M   'P 1'
#
loop_
_entity.id
_entity.type
_entity.pdbx_description
1 polymer ?
#
loop_
_entity_poly.entity_id
_entity_poly.type
_entity_poly.pdbx_seq_one_letter_code
_entity_poly.pdbx_strand_id
1 'polypeptide(L)'
;MPSHRVHALVGELVCGFSSEEVDNLVDRGPSHDLSRVSCRKLLSLASVIYEKYGDKGLCYLALHHYLDKLVSVMRGRIVKLMYGQRFDLLVREVAMGLWDEVSTLSVLTSHEHLLYLPEDQLTAQAYFYRRTLQGGYTKQTARRKADLLEELARKCREDLASIGGPSWWSDFEFRSFLERIRKGITSARAGVGGFGSLKKIMCILLAEDKQYWIRQLGQQLYDKVIASLNCSGDSPKGI
;
A
#
# COMPACT_ATOMS: atom_id res chain seq x y z
N MET A 1 -5.00 9.33 7.49
CA MET A 1 -4.10 9.50 6.34
C MET A 1 -2.85 10.21 6.86
N PRO A 2 -1.65 9.88 6.36
CA PRO A 2 -0.48 10.74 6.50
C PRO A 2 -0.78 12.15 5.99
N SER A 3 -0.05 13.15 6.46
CA SER A 3 -0.08 14.48 5.85
C SER A 3 0.57 14.49 4.47
N HIS A 4 0.17 15.44 3.61
CA HIS A 4 0.82 15.69 2.31
C HIS A 4 2.34 15.87 2.45
N ARG A 5 2.80 16.43 3.58
CA ARG A 5 4.24 16.57 3.87
C ARG A 5 4.93 15.21 4.02
N VAL A 6 4.29 14.24 4.69
CA VAL A 6 4.82 12.87 4.76
C VAL A 6 4.86 12.23 3.38
N HIS A 7 3.78 12.35 2.59
CA HIS A 7 3.74 11.81 1.23
C HIS A 7 4.88 12.39 0.39
N ALA A 8 5.09 13.71 0.43
CA ALA A 8 6.16 14.37 -0.30
C ALA A 8 7.56 13.88 0.13
N LEU A 9 7.86 13.88 1.44
CA LEU A 9 9.17 13.46 1.95
C LEU A 9 9.49 12.00 1.59
N VAL A 10 8.51 11.11 1.72
CA VAL A 10 8.71 9.69 1.40
C VAL A 10 8.70 9.46 -0.11
N GLY A 11 7.94 10.25 -0.87
CA GLY A 11 7.95 10.30 -2.33
C GLY A 11 9.32 10.60 -2.89
N GLU A 12 9.95 11.67 -2.42
CA GLU A 12 11.32 12.01 -2.80
C GLU A 12 12.32 10.93 -2.39
N LEU A 13 12.15 10.35 -1.20
CA LEU A 13 13.03 9.28 -0.71
C LEU A 13 12.94 7.98 -1.53
N VAL A 14 11.74 7.58 -1.95
CA VAL A 14 11.48 6.26 -2.55
C VAL A 14 11.37 6.32 -4.07
N CYS A 15 10.65 7.30 -4.60
CA CYS A 15 10.39 7.44 -6.04
C CYS A 15 11.25 8.54 -6.69
N GLY A 16 11.97 9.35 -5.90
CA GLY A 16 12.67 10.55 -6.41
C GLY A 16 11.69 11.52 -7.09
N PHE A 17 10.47 11.56 -6.56
CA PHE A 17 9.35 12.34 -7.08
C PHE A 17 8.25 12.47 -6.02
N SER A 18 7.71 13.68 -5.92
CA SER A 18 6.47 14.01 -5.22
C SER A 18 5.68 15.03 -6.04
N SER A 19 4.36 15.04 -5.88
CA SER A 19 3.49 16.03 -6.52
C SER A 19 2.21 16.21 -5.74
N GLU A 20 1.97 17.44 -5.28
CA GLU A 20 0.72 17.81 -4.62
C GLU A 20 -0.49 17.61 -5.54
N GLU A 21 -0.31 17.74 -6.86
CA GLU A 21 -1.38 17.44 -7.82
C GLU A 21 -1.73 15.96 -7.82
N VAL A 22 -0.74 15.07 -7.75
CA VAL A 22 -1.00 13.63 -7.64
C VAL A 22 -1.68 13.31 -6.32
N ASP A 23 -1.22 13.89 -5.20
CA ASP A 23 -1.88 13.72 -3.90
C ASP A 23 -3.34 14.18 -3.98
N ASN A 24 -3.60 15.35 -4.56
CA ASN A 24 -4.95 15.85 -4.76
C ASN A 24 -5.80 14.96 -5.67
N LEU A 25 -5.23 14.37 -6.73
CA LEU A 25 -5.95 13.43 -7.59
C LEU A 25 -6.31 12.12 -6.88
N VAL A 26 -5.45 11.66 -5.97
CA VAL A 26 -5.67 10.46 -5.16
C VAL A 26 -6.67 10.74 -4.03
N ASP A 27 -6.55 11.91 -3.39
CA ASP A 27 -7.30 12.26 -2.18
C ASP A 27 -8.66 12.90 -2.47
N ARG A 28 -8.78 13.72 -3.53
CA ARG A 28 -10.00 14.46 -3.83
C ARG A 28 -10.94 13.63 -4.69
N GLY A 29 -11.92 13.02 -4.02
CA GLY A 29 -13.12 12.49 -4.65
C GLY A 29 -14.06 11.81 -3.65
N PRO A 30 -15.34 11.62 -3.98
CA PRO A 30 -16.27 10.77 -3.20
C PRO A 30 -15.84 9.28 -3.18
N SER A 31 -14.73 8.99 -3.86
CA SER A 31 -14.12 7.72 -4.14
C SER A 31 -12.69 7.60 -3.57
N HIS A 32 -12.31 8.43 -2.60
CA HIS A 32 -11.15 8.18 -1.76
C HIS A 32 -11.18 6.70 -1.32
N ASP A 33 -10.10 5.95 -1.57
CA ASP A 33 -10.00 4.48 -1.44
C ASP A 33 -10.51 3.60 -2.60
N LEU A 34 -11.26 4.09 -3.60
CA LEU A 34 -11.78 3.20 -4.66
C LEU A 34 -10.69 2.61 -5.55
N SER A 35 -9.61 3.34 -5.84
CA SER A 35 -8.47 2.77 -6.57
C SER A 35 -7.76 1.64 -5.82
N ARG A 36 -8.00 1.46 -4.51
CA ARG A 36 -7.53 0.29 -3.75
C ARG A 36 -8.38 -0.94 -3.96
N VAL A 37 -9.63 -0.78 -4.39
CA VAL A 37 -10.62 -1.86 -4.46
C VAL A 37 -11.31 -1.98 -5.82
N SER A 38 -10.84 -1.23 -6.83
CA SER A 38 -11.35 -1.25 -8.20
C SER A 38 -10.20 -1.13 -9.19
N CYS A 39 -10.04 -2.18 -10.01
CA CYS A 39 -9.04 -2.22 -11.08
C CYS A 39 -9.27 -1.09 -12.07
N ARG A 40 -10.50 -0.95 -12.56
CA ARG A 40 -10.86 0.12 -13.51
C ARG A 40 -10.50 1.51 -13.00
N LYS A 41 -10.82 1.82 -11.74
CA LYS A 41 -10.51 3.14 -11.16
C LYS A 41 -9.01 3.34 -11.01
N LEU A 42 -8.27 2.32 -10.57
CA LEU A 42 -6.81 2.38 -10.51
C LEU A 42 -6.20 2.62 -11.89
N LEU A 43 -6.61 1.84 -12.91
CA LEU A 43 -6.07 1.94 -14.27
C LEU A 43 -6.37 3.31 -14.91
N SER A 44 -7.59 3.83 -14.70
CA SER A 44 -7.97 5.16 -15.18
C SER A 44 -7.19 6.29 -14.49
N LEU A 45 -6.91 6.18 -13.20
CA LEU A 45 -6.10 7.16 -12.48
C LEU A 45 -4.61 7.05 -12.91
N ALA A 46 -4.12 5.82 -13.03
CA ALA A 46 -2.77 5.54 -13.49
C ALA A 46 -2.52 6.06 -14.90
N SER A 47 -3.50 6.02 -15.81
CA SER A 47 -3.32 6.52 -17.18
C SER A 47 -3.11 8.03 -17.18
N VAL A 48 -3.96 8.77 -16.46
CA VAL A 48 -3.85 10.23 -16.31
C VAL A 48 -2.50 10.63 -15.68
N ILE A 49 -2.08 9.94 -14.63
CA ILE A 49 -0.80 10.21 -13.97
C ILE A 49 0.38 9.86 -14.88
N TYR A 50 0.32 8.74 -15.58
CA TYR A 50 1.39 8.31 -16.48
C TYR A 50 1.58 9.27 -17.66
N GLU A 51 0.49 9.74 -18.27
CA GLU A 51 0.54 10.70 -19.38
C GLU A 51 1.27 11.99 -18.98
N LYS A 52 1.14 12.43 -17.72
CA LYS A 52 1.73 13.67 -17.23
C LYS A 52 3.11 13.51 -16.58
N TYR A 53 3.32 12.42 -15.86
CA TYR A 53 4.47 12.24 -14.95
C TYR A 53 5.29 10.97 -15.22
N GLY A 54 4.88 10.15 -16.20
CA GLY A 54 5.56 8.93 -16.58
C GLY A 54 5.68 7.91 -15.45
N ASP A 55 6.74 7.11 -15.49
CA ASP A 55 6.96 6.00 -14.55
C ASP A 55 7.14 6.48 -13.10
N LYS A 56 7.71 7.68 -12.88
CA LYS A 56 7.88 8.26 -11.54
C LYS A 56 6.54 8.58 -10.89
N GLY A 57 5.59 9.10 -11.67
CA GLY A 57 4.22 9.31 -11.22
C GLY A 57 3.52 8.01 -10.83
N LEU A 58 3.72 6.93 -11.59
CA LEU A 58 3.17 5.61 -11.27
C LEU A 58 3.76 5.01 -9.98
N CYS A 59 5.06 5.18 -9.76
CA CYS A 59 5.70 4.84 -8.47
C CYS A 59 5.05 5.62 -7.33
N TYR A 60 4.90 6.94 -7.48
CA TYR A 60 4.35 7.80 -6.43
C TYR A 60 2.87 7.51 -6.14
N LEU A 61 2.06 7.23 -7.17
CA LEU A 61 0.68 6.75 -7.01
C LEU A 61 0.61 5.49 -6.12
N ALA A 62 1.43 4.47 -6.44
CA ALA A 62 1.45 3.24 -5.67
C ALA A 62 1.96 3.48 -4.23
N LEU A 63 3.00 4.31 -4.08
CA LEU A 63 3.57 4.70 -2.80
C LEU A 63 2.54 5.40 -1.91
N HIS A 64 1.78 6.35 -2.46
CA HIS A 64 0.71 7.05 -1.74
C HIS A 64 -0.26 6.05 -1.11
N HIS A 65 -0.70 5.05 -1.87
CA HIS A 65 -1.59 4.03 -1.35
C HIS A 65 -0.95 3.17 -0.25
N TYR A 66 0.33 2.81 -0.38
CA TYR A 66 1.05 2.09 0.65
C TYR A 66 1.24 2.91 1.93
N LEU A 67 1.47 4.22 1.85
CA LEU A 67 1.66 5.10 3.01
C LEU A 67 0.39 5.23 3.84
N ASP A 68 -0.76 5.44 3.20
CA ASP A 68 -2.04 5.50 3.90
C ASP A 68 -2.35 4.19 4.62
N LYS A 69 -2.00 3.08 3.97
CA LYS A 69 -2.19 1.75 4.52
C LYS A 69 -1.22 1.46 5.66
N LEU A 70 0.02 1.92 5.55
CA LEU A 70 1.05 1.79 6.56
C LEU A 70 0.57 2.40 7.89
N VAL A 71 -0.10 3.54 7.88
CA VAL A 71 -0.70 4.13 9.09
C VAL A 71 -1.71 3.17 9.75
N SER A 72 -2.60 2.57 8.96
CA SER A 72 -3.58 1.61 9.47
C SER A 72 -2.92 0.36 10.06
N VAL A 73 -1.91 -0.19 9.36
CA VAL A 73 -1.14 -1.35 9.81
C VAL A 73 -0.38 -1.02 11.10
N MET A 74 0.34 0.10 11.15
CA MET A 74 1.09 0.56 12.32
C MET A 74 0.18 0.65 13.54
N ARG A 75 -0.98 1.30 13.43
CA ARG A 75 -1.94 1.39 14.55
C ARG A 75 -2.33 0.00 15.08
N GLY A 76 -2.72 -0.92 14.19
CA GLY A 76 -3.11 -2.27 14.58
C GLY A 76 -1.96 -3.07 15.23
N ARG A 77 -0.74 -2.93 14.71
CA ARG A 77 0.43 -3.66 15.22
C ARG A 77 0.98 -3.07 16.52
N ILE A 78 0.94 -1.75 16.70
CA ILE A 78 1.29 -1.10 17.97
C ILE A 78 0.37 -1.59 19.08
N VAL A 79 -0.95 -1.61 18.85
CA VAL A 79 -1.93 -2.11 19.82
C VAL A 79 -1.68 -3.58 20.17
N LYS A 80 -1.40 -4.43 19.17
CA LYS A 80 -1.05 -5.84 19.39
C LYS A 80 0.19 -5.98 20.28
N LEU A 81 1.24 -5.19 20.03
CA LEU A 81 2.52 -5.30 20.74
C LEU A 81 2.49 -4.65 22.13
N MET A 82 1.57 -3.72 22.39
CA MET A 82 1.41 -3.04 23.67
C MET A 82 1.22 -4.03 24.84
N TYR A 83 0.42 -5.07 24.66
CA TYR A 83 0.14 -6.07 25.70
C TYR A 83 1.37 -6.91 26.09
N GLY A 84 2.30 -7.10 25.15
CA GLY A 84 3.54 -7.86 25.38
C GLY A 84 4.77 -6.99 25.61
N GLN A 85 4.65 -5.67 25.47
CA GLN A 85 5.76 -4.70 25.47
C GLN A 85 6.91 -5.04 24.50
N ARG A 86 6.61 -5.74 23.38
CA ARG A 86 7.60 -6.21 22.39
C ARG A 86 7.76 -5.26 21.20
N PHE A 87 8.05 -3.99 21.48
CA PHE A 87 8.20 -2.98 20.42
C PHE A 87 9.46 -3.18 19.58
N ASP A 88 10.42 -3.98 20.04
CA ASP A 88 11.57 -4.46 19.27
C ASP A 88 11.16 -5.17 17.96
N LEU A 89 9.92 -5.68 17.88
CA LEU A 89 9.39 -6.38 16.72
C LEU A 89 8.50 -5.52 15.83
N LEU A 90 8.34 -4.24 16.16
CA LEU A 90 7.36 -3.39 15.50
C LEU A 90 7.60 -3.31 13.98
N VAL A 91 8.84 -3.09 13.55
CA VAL A 91 9.18 -3.04 12.11
C VAL A 91 8.81 -4.35 11.41
N ARG A 92 9.10 -5.51 12.04
CA ARG A 92 8.77 -6.83 11.49
C ARG A 92 7.25 -7.04 11.38
N GLU A 93 6.50 -6.71 12.44
CA GLU A 93 5.05 -6.87 12.47
C GLU A 93 4.34 -5.93 11.47
N VAL A 94 4.88 -4.72 11.30
CA VAL A 94 4.40 -3.75 10.31
C VAL A 94 4.71 -4.23 8.89
N ALA A 95 5.93 -4.72 8.65
CA ALA A 95 6.30 -5.31 7.36
C ALA A 95 5.36 -6.47 7.01
N MET A 96 5.15 -7.41 7.93
CA MET A 96 4.19 -8.51 7.74
C MET A 96 2.78 -8.00 7.46
N GLY A 97 2.31 -6.98 8.19
CA GLY A 97 0.98 -6.40 7.95
C GLY A 97 0.82 -5.73 6.59
N LEU A 98 1.90 -5.17 6.02
CA LEU A 98 1.92 -4.69 4.63
C LEU A 98 1.96 -5.85 3.62
N TRP A 99 2.68 -6.94 3.93
CA TRP A 99 2.72 -8.13 3.07
C TRP A 99 1.36 -8.82 2.98
N ASP A 100 0.63 -8.86 4.08
CA ASP A 100 -0.71 -9.44 4.19
C ASP A 100 -1.82 -8.53 3.66
N GLU A 101 -1.46 -7.41 3.02
CA GLU A 101 -2.41 -6.43 2.54
C GLU A 101 -3.12 -6.86 1.26
N VAL A 102 -4.42 -6.60 1.22
CA VAL A 102 -5.30 -6.98 0.11
C VAL A 102 -5.83 -5.71 -0.51
N SER A 103 -5.41 -5.45 -1.75
CA SER A 103 -5.81 -4.33 -2.58
C SER A 103 -5.66 -4.69 -4.06
N THR A 104 -6.19 -3.84 -4.94
CA THR A 104 -5.94 -3.92 -6.39
C THR A 104 -4.43 -3.91 -6.69
N LEU A 105 -3.61 -3.18 -5.93
CA LEU A 105 -2.15 -3.17 -6.11
C LEU A 105 -1.54 -4.55 -5.83
N SER A 106 -1.96 -5.22 -4.76
CA SER A 106 -1.44 -6.56 -4.44
C SER A 106 -1.97 -7.63 -5.39
N VAL A 107 -3.19 -7.49 -5.93
CA VAL A 107 -3.72 -8.33 -7.01
C VAL A 107 -2.89 -8.19 -8.29
N LEU A 108 -2.56 -6.98 -8.71
CA LEU A 108 -1.79 -6.74 -9.94
C LEU A 108 -0.31 -7.15 -9.83
N THR A 109 0.19 -7.46 -8.63
CA THR A 109 1.60 -7.81 -8.40
C THR A 109 1.74 -9.16 -7.69
N SER A 110 1.57 -9.21 -6.38
CA SER A 110 1.78 -10.42 -5.56
C SER A 110 0.82 -11.57 -5.86
N HIS A 111 -0.36 -11.26 -6.40
CA HIS A 111 -1.40 -12.24 -6.70
C HIS A 111 -1.83 -12.21 -8.17
N GLU A 112 -0.95 -11.80 -9.07
CA GLU A 112 -1.26 -11.66 -10.50
C GLU A 112 -1.75 -12.99 -11.10
N HIS A 113 -1.16 -14.12 -10.67
CA HIS A 113 -1.57 -15.45 -11.09
C HIS A 113 -3.07 -15.72 -10.90
N LEU A 114 -3.72 -15.10 -9.90
CA LEU A 114 -5.15 -15.27 -9.64
C LEU A 114 -6.02 -14.72 -10.79
N LEU A 115 -5.53 -13.75 -11.56
CA LEU A 115 -6.25 -13.16 -12.69
C LEU A 115 -6.45 -14.16 -13.83
N TYR A 116 -5.65 -15.22 -13.87
CA TYR A 116 -5.66 -16.22 -14.94
C TYR A 116 -6.26 -17.56 -14.51
N LEU A 117 -6.67 -17.68 -13.23
CA LEU A 117 -7.25 -18.91 -12.72
C LEU A 117 -8.73 -19.05 -13.14
N PRO A 118 -9.16 -20.29 -13.46
CA PRO A 118 -10.56 -20.67 -13.46
C PRO A 118 -11.23 -20.37 -12.10
N GLU A 119 -12.56 -20.18 -12.11
CA GLU A 119 -13.32 -19.77 -10.93
C GLU A 119 -13.20 -20.76 -9.75
N ASP A 120 -13.24 -22.06 -10.03
CA ASP A 120 -13.08 -23.13 -9.04
C ASP A 120 -11.69 -23.12 -8.38
N GLN A 121 -10.66 -22.81 -9.16
CA GLN A 121 -9.28 -22.69 -8.65
C GLN A 121 -9.06 -21.39 -7.87
N LEU A 122 -9.75 -20.31 -8.24
CA LEU A 122 -9.67 -19.03 -7.54
C LEU A 122 -10.18 -19.15 -6.09
N THR A 123 -11.34 -19.78 -5.89
CA THR A 123 -11.88 -20.03 -4.53
C THR A 123 -10.95 -20.93 -3.71
N ALA A 124 -10.34 -21.95 -4.33
CA ALA A 124 -9.35 -22.80 -3.66
C ALA A 124 -8.12 -21.99 -3.20
N GLN A 125 -7.59 -21.09 -4.03
CA GLN A 125 -6.46 -20.22 -3.65
C GLN A 125 -6.81 -19.25 -2.52
N ALA A 126 -7.99 -18.64 -2.56
CA ALA A 126 -8.47 -17.79 -1.47
C ALA A 126 -8.55 -18.57 -0.14
N TYR A 127 -8.99 -19.83 -0.19
CA TYR A 127 -8.98 -20.71 0.97
C TYR A 127 -7.56 -20.99 1.50
N PHE A 128 -6.59 -21.27 0.62
CA PHE A 128 -5.19 -21.45 1.04
C PHE A 128 -4.63 -20.18 1.67
N TYR A 129 -4.86 -19.02 1.06
CA TYR A 129 -4.46 -17.71 1.61
C TYR A 129 -5.07 -17.44 2.98
N ARG A 130 -6.34 -17.80 3.19
CA ARG A 130 -6.97 -17.73 4.52
C ARG A 130 -6.20 -18.53 5.57
N ARG A 131 -5.66 -19.71 5.23
CA ARG A 131 -4.90 -20.54 6.18
C ARG A 131 -3.56 -19.92 6.53
N THR A 132 -2.86 -19.30 5.57
CA THR A 132 -1.56 -18.66 5.83
C THR A 132 -1.72 -17.45 6.77
N LEU A 133 -2.82 -16.69 6.65
CA LEU A 133 -3.09 -15.53 7.50
C LEU A 133 -3.46 -15.86 8.96
N GLN A 134 -3.91 -17.09 9.25
CA GLN A 134 -4.36 -17.46 10.61
C GLN A 134 -3.22 -17.45 11.64
N GLY A 135 -1.96 -17.44 11.22
CA GLY A 135 -0.82 -17.25 12.13
C GLY A 135 -0.66 -15.80 12.64
N GLY A 136 -1.20 -14.81 11.91
CA GLY A 136 -1.03 -13.38 12.20
C GLY A 136 -2.31 -12.61 12.53
N TYR A 137 -3.47 -13.23 12.34
CA TYR A 137 -4.80 -12.61 12.44
C TYR A 137 -5.84 -13.54 13.07
N THR A 138 -6.93 -12.96 13.56
CA THR A 138 -8.11 -13.74 13.99
C THR A 138 -8.70 -14.53 12.81
N LYS A 139 -9.39 -15.64 13.10
CA LYS A 139 -10.10 -16.43 12.06
C LYS A 139 -11.06 -15.58 11.23
N GLN A 140 -11.72 -14.61 11.86
CA GLN A 140 -12.65 -13.71 11.19
C GLN A 140 -11.92 -12.73 10.26
N THR A 141 -10.84 -12.11 10.72
CA THR A 141 -10.04 -11.19 9.89
C THR A 141 -9.38 -11.91 8.71
N ALA A 142 -8.83 -13.11 8.93
CA ALA A 142 -8.24 -13.93 7.88
C ALA A 142 -9.28 -14.31 6.81
N ARG A 143 -10.50 -14.68 7.23
CA ARG A 143 -11.61 -14.95 6.29
C ARG A 143 -11.97 -13.72 5.46
N ARG A 144 -12.24 -12.58 6.10
CA ARG A 144 -12.59 -11.33 5.38
C ARG A 144 -11.52 -10.91 4.36
N LYS A 145 -10.24 -11.08 4.71
CA LYS A 145 -9.13 -10.78 3.78
C LYS A 145 -9.10 -11.72 2.58
N ALA A 146 -9.35 -13.00 2.77
CA ALA A 146 -9.42 -13.98 1.68
C ALA A 146 -10.64 -13.72 0.77
N ASP A 147 -11.81 -13.49 1.36
CA ASP A 147 -13.03 -13.17 0.62
C ASP A 147 -12.83 -11.90 -0.24
N LEU A 148 -12.18 -10.87 0.33
CA LEU A 148 -11.84 -9.65 -0.40
C LEU A 148 -10.83 -9.89 -1.53
N LEU A 149 -9.80 -10.73 -1.31
CA LEU A 149 -8.80 -11.03 -2.33
C LEU A 149 -9.44 -11.72 -3.54
N GLU A 150 -10.32 -12.68 -3.28
CA GLU A 150 -11.10 -13.38 -4.30
C GLU A 150 -11.98 -12.41 -5.09
N GLU A 151 -12.75 -11.57 -4.39
CA GLU A 151 -13.63 -10.59 -5.02
C GLU A 151 -12.85 -9.59 -5.89
N LEU A 152 -11.72 -9.08 -5.39
CA LEU A 152 -10.88 -8.17 -6.14
C LEU A 152 -10.26 -8.84 -7.36
N ALA A 153 -9.75 -10.07 -7.23
CA ALA A 153 -9.19 -10.80 -8.37
C ALA A 153 -10.24 -11.02 -9.47
N ARG A 154 -11.46 -11.42 -9.10
CA ARG A 154 -12.59 -11.59 -10.03
C ARG A 154 -12.93 -10.29 -10.75
N LYS A 155 -13.14 -9.20 -10.00
CA LYS A 155 -13.44 -7.87 -10.56
C LYS A 155 -12.32 -7.34 -11.44
N CYS A 156 -11.06 -7.53 -11.04
CA CYS A 156 -9.90 -7.15 -11.85
C CYS A 156 -9.86 -7.92 -13.17
N ARG A 157 -10.14 -9.23 -13.15
CA ARG A 157 -10.20 -10.05 -14.36
C ARG A 157 -11.30 -9.57 -15.32
N GLU A 158 -12.49 -9.27 -14.80
CA GLU A 158 -13.60 -8.71 -15.59
C GLU A 158 -13.28 -7.32 -16.16
N ASP A 159 -12.68 -6.45 -15.35
CA ASP A 159 -12.25 -5.12 -15.80
C ASP A 159 -11.19 -5.23 -16.90
N LEU A 160 -10.17 -6.06 -16.74
CA LEU A 160 -9.13 -6.23 -17.76
C LEU A 160 -9.66 -6.85 -19.05
N ALA A 161 -10.60 -7.81 -18.96
CA ALA A 161 -11.24 -8.40 -20.13
C ALA A 161 -12.17 -7.41 -20.86
N SER A 162 -12.90 -6.58 -20.11
CA SER A 162 -13.81 -5.57 -20.67
C SER A 162 -13.09 -4.33 -21.21
N ILE A 163 -11.90 -4.02 -20.69
CA ILE A 163 -11.12 -2.88 -21.16
C ILE A 163 -10.62 -3.12 -22.58
N GLY A 164 -10.33 -4.36 -23.00
CA GLY A 164 -10.07 -4.70 -24.42
C GLY A 164 -9.16 -3.76 -25.21
N GLY A 165 -8.25 -3.06 -24.51
CA GLY A 165 -7.71 -1.78 -24.96
C GLY A 165 -8.81 -0.71 -25.12
N PRO A 166 -8.66 0.53 -24.60
CA PRO A 166 -9.52 1.58 -25.12
C PRO A 166 -9.32 1.63 -26.66
N SER A 167 -10.35 1.99 -27.46
CA SER A 167 -10.37 1.82 -28.94
C SER A 167 -9.22 2.48 -29.75
N TRP A 168 -8.28 3.11 -29.07
CA TRP A 168 -7.12 3.86 -29.56
C TRP A 168 -5.78 3.29 -29.06
N TRP A 169 -5.77 2.29 -28.17
CA TRP A 169 -4.56 1.56 -27.77
C TRP A 169 -4.58 0.17 -28.36
N SER A 170 -3.48 -0.19 -29.01
CA SER A 170 -3.21 -1.58 -29.37
C SER A 170 -3.09 -2.47 -28.13
N ASP A 171 -3.40 -3.76 -28.27
CA ASP A 171 -3.16 -4.77 -27.23
C ASP A 171 -1.72 -4.72 -26.67
N PHE A 172 -0.77 -4.36 -27.52
CA PHE A 172 0.63 -4.18 -27.16
C PHE A 172 0.86 -2.99 -26.22
N GLU A 173 0.29 -1.83 -26.54
CA GLU A 173 0.40 -0.62 -25.70
C GLU A 173 -0.23 -0.84 -24.33
N PHE A 174 -1.40 -1.48 -24.28
CA PHE A 174 -2.06 -1.80 -23.03
C PHE A 174 -1.23 -2.76 -22.16
N ARG A 175 -0.67 -3.82 -22.74
CA ARG A 175 0.25 -4.72 -22.02
C ARG A 175 1.49 -4.00 -21.52
N SER A 176 2.08 -3.13 -22.34
CA SER A 176 3.25 -2.35 -21.95
C SER A 176 2.93 -1.40 -20.78
N PHE A 177 1.76 -0.80 -20.76
CA PHE A 177 1.33 0.08 -19.68
C PHE A 177 1.04 -0.68 -18.39
N LEU A 178 0.36 -1.83 -18.46
CA LEU A 178 0.17 -2.70 -17.30
C LEU A 178 1.51 -3.09 -16.67
N GLU A 179 2.50 -3.41 -17.49
CA GLU A 179 3.85 -3.73 -17.01
C GLU A 179 4.53 -2.54 -16.34
N ARG A 180 4.33 -1.31 -16.84
CA ARG A 180 4.83 -0.09 -16.20
C ARG A 180 4.18 0.17 -14.85
N ILE A 181 2.87 -0.03 -14.73
CA ILE A 181 2.16 0.03 -13.44
C ILE A 181 2.75 -0.98 -12.47
N ARG A 182 2.95 -2.24 -12.90
CA ARG A 182 3.53 -3.30 -12.05
C ARG A 182 4.93 -2.97 -11.58
N LYS A 183 5.76 -2.38 -12.45
CA LYS A 183 7.10 -1.88 -12.08
C LYS A 183 7.02 -0.74 -11.08
N GLY A 184 6.09 0.21 -11.26
CA GLY A 184 5.83 1.28 -10.29
C GLY A 184 5.43 0.74 -8.92
N ILE A 185 4.48 -0.20 -8.88
CA ILE A 185 4.04 -0.86 -7.63
C ILE A 185 5.18 -1.62 -6.98
N THR A 186 5.93 -2.41 -7.74
CA THR A 186 7.06 -3.19 -7.22
C THR A 186 8.15 -2.28 -6.66
N SER A 187 8.44 -1.16 -7.34
CA SER A 187 9.44 -0.17 -6.90
C SER A 187 9.00 0.50 -5.59
N ALA A 188 7.75 0.97 -5.53
CA ALA A 188 7.19 1.53 -4.31
C ALA A 188 7.18 0.51 -3.16
N ARG A 189 6.77 -0.73 -3.42
CA ARG A 189 6.75 -1.81 -2.44
C ARG A 189 8.15 -2.19 -1.96
N ALA A 190 9.15 -2.22 -2.83
CA ALA A 190 10.54 -2.46 -2.44
C ALA A 190 11.08 -1.32 -1.57
N GLY A 191 10.77 -0.07 -1.94
CA GLY A 191 11.12 1.12 -1.17
C GLY A 191 10.49 1.18 0.22
N VAL A 192 9.24 0.73 0.36
CA VAL A 192 8.54 0.67 1.66
C VAL A 192 8.83 -0.64 2.42
N GLY A 193 9.11 -1.73 1.72
CA GLY A 193 9.17 -3.09 2.28
C GLY A 193 10.56 -3.55 2.75
N GLY A 194 11.64 -2.86 2.35
CA GLY A 194 12.97 -3.13 2.89
C GLY A 194 13.07 -2.73 4.36
N PHE A 195 13.54 -3.63 5.23
CA PHE A 195 13.57 -3.41 6.70
C PHE A 195 14.22 -2.08 7.12
N GLY A 196 15.32 -1.67 6.47
CA GLY A 196 15.99 -0.39 6.73
C GLY A 196 15.13 0.82 6.30
N SER A 197 14.56 0.76 5.10
CA SER A 197 13.73 1.83 4.55
C SER A 197 12.40 1.98 5.29
N LEU A 198 11.77 0.87 5.67
CA LEU A 198 10.50 0.87 6.42
C LEU A 198 10.65 1.58 7.77
N LYS A 199 11.72 1.25 8.50
CA LYS A 199 12.02 1.90 9.78
C LYS A 199 12.14 3.42 9.62
N LYS A 200 12.89 3.87 8.61
CA LYS A 200 13.06 5.30 8.31
C LYS A 200 11.72 5.97 7.96
N ILE A 201 10.90 5.34 7.13
CA ILE A 201 9.56 5.84 6.76
C ILE A 201 8.66 5.93 7.98
N MET A 202 8.68 4.93 8.87
CA MET A 202 7.94 4.97 10.13
C MET A 202 8.40 6.13 11.03
N CYS A 203 9.69 6.41 11.09
CA CYS A 203 10.21 7.57 11.82
C CYS A 203 9.73 8.89 11.22
N ILE A 204 9.74 9.04 9.89
CA ILE A 204 9.18 10.22 9.19
C ILE A 204 7.70 10.39 9.56
N LEU A 205 6.89 9.32 9.44
CA LEU A 205 5.47 9.33 9.80
C LEU A 205 5.23 9.79 11.25
N LEU A 206 6.02 9.26 12.20
CA LEU A 206 5.84 9.57 13.62
C LEU A 206 6.34 10.97 13.99
N ALA A 207 7.34 11.50 13.27
CA ALA A 207 7.90 12.82 13.51
C ALA A 207 7.04 13.93 12.90
N GLU A 208 6.71 13.81 11.62
CA GLU A 208 5.97 14.84 10.87
C GLU A 208 4.52 14.92 11.33
N ASP A 209 3.88 13.77 11.64
CA ASP A 209 2.52 13.71 12.15
C ASP A 209 2.46 13.49 13.68
N LYS A 210 3.46 14.00 14.43
CA LYS A 210 3.61 13.78 15.88
C LYS A 210 2.32 13.98 16.67
N GLN A 211 1.63 15.11 16.47
CA GLN A 211 0.41 15.42 17.22
C GLN A 211 -0.73 14.45 16.90
N TYR A 212 -0.82 13.95 15.66
CA TYR A 212 -1.77 12.91 15.32
C TYR A 212 -1.48 11.63 16.11
N TRP A 213 -0.23 11.16 16.11
CA TRP A 213 0.16 9.93 16.79
C TRP A 213 0.04 10.02 18.31
N ILE A 214 0.39 11.15 18.92
CA ILE A 214 0.16 11.39 20.36
C ILE A 214 -1.33 11.32 20.69
N ARG A 215 -2.21 11.89 19.87
CA ARG A 215 -3.66 11.77 20.08
C ARG A 215 -4.16 10.33 19.95
N GLN A 216 -3.57 9.54 19.06
CA GLN A 216 -3.99 8.15 18.83
C GLN A 216 -3.47 7.17 19.89
N LEU A 217 -2.27 7.40 20.42
CA LEU A 217 -1.56 6.45 21.29
C LEU A 217 -1.47 6.91 22.75
N GLY A 218 -1.57 8.21 23.00
CA GLY A 218 -1.12 8.84 24.24
C GLY A 218 0.40 9.07 24.23
N GLN A 219 0.84 10.08 24.99
CA GLN A 219 2.25 10.51 25.05
C GLN A 219 3.19 9.36 25.45
N GLN A 220 2.87 8.63 26.52
CA GLN A 220 3.73 7.57 27.05
C GLN A 220 3.97 6.44 26.02
N LEU A 221 2.94 6.02 25.29
CA LEU A 221 3.06 4.96 24.29
C LEU A 221 3.79 5.47 23.04
N TYR A 222 3.52 6.70 22.62
CA TYR A 222 4.25 7.36 21.54
C TYR A 222 5.76 7.39 21.83
N ASP A 223 6.16 7.80 23.04
CA ASP A 223 7.58 7.87 23.43
C ASP A 223 8.25 6.50 23.42
N LYS A 224 7.55 5.45 23.89
CA LYS A 224 8.04 4.05 23.81
C LYS A 224 8.25 3.61 22.37
N VAL A 225 7.32 3.93 21.47
CA VAL A 225 7.44 3.59 20.04
C VAL A 225 8.63 4.32 19.42
N ILE A 226 8.76 5.63 19.63
CA ILE A 226 9.90 6.43 19.14
C ILE A 226 11.23 5.88 19.64
N ALA A 227 11.33 5.55 20.94
CA ALA A 227 12.53 4.98 21.54
C ALA A 227 12.88 3.62 20.93
N SER A 228 11.89 2.74 20.75
CA SER A 228 12.10 1.41 20.15
C SER A 228 12.59 1.47 18.70
N LEU A 229 12.15 2.49 17.96
CA LEU A 229 12.58 2.73 16.59
C LEU A 229 13.90 3.50 16.54
N ASN A 230 14.43 4.03 17.65
CA ASN A 230 15.63 4.86 17.66
C ASN A 230 15.59 5.95 16.56
N CYS A 231 14.49 6.71 16.48
CA CYS A 231 14.29 7.73 15.44
C CYS A 231 15.17 8.99 15.62
N SER A 232 16.05 9.01 16.61
CA SER A 232 16.99 10.07 16.96
C SER A 232 18.07 10.23 15.88
N GLY A 233 17.73 10.85 14.75
CA GLY A 233 18.67 11.16 13.66
C GLY A 233 18.06 11.19 12.26
N ASP A 234 16.85 10.68 12.07
CA ASP A 234 16.28 10.43 10.74
C ASP A 234 15.32 11.52 10.23
N SER A 235 15.10 12.61 10.99
CA SER A 235 14.42 13.78 10.42
C SER A 235 15.29 14.37 9.31
N PRO A 236 14.79 14.48 8.07
CA PRO A 236 15.50 15.20 7.02
C PRO A 236 15.68 16.64 7.49
N LYS A 237 16.91 17.00 7.86
CA LYS A 237 17.28 18.39 8.08
C LYS A 237 17.23 19.08 6.71
N GLY A 238 16.18 19.84 6.45
CA GLY A 238 16.06 20.68 5.26
C GLY A 238 15.65 19.93 4.00
N ILE A 239 14.35 19.92 3.73
CA ILE A 239 13.77 20.11 2.40
C ILE A 239 12.82 21.28 2.53
#